data_AF-A0A7H4PIW3-F1
#
_entry.id   AF-A0A7H4PIW3-F1
#
_cell.length_a   1.000
_cell.length_b   1.000
_cell.length_c   1.000
_cell.angle_alpha   90.00
_cell.angle_beta   90.00
_cell.angle_gamma   90.00
#
_symmetry.space_group_name_H-M   'P 1'
#
loop_
_entity.id
_entity.type
_entity.pdbx_description
1 polymer ?
#
loop_
_entity_poly.entity_id
_entity_poly.type
_entity_poly.pdbx_seq_one_letter_code
_entity_poly.pdbx_strand_id
1 'polypeptide(L)'
;MGHGDEIIFSDAHFPAHSMGPQVIRADGLRVSDLLQAIIPLFELDSYAPPLVMMAAVEGDVLDPQVETRYREALSGPAPCPEIARIDRFAFYERAQKAFAIVITGERAKYGNILLKKGVTP
;
A
#
# COMPACT_ATOMS: atom_id res chain seq x y z
N MET A 1 3.71 -5.51 -14.02
CA MET A 1 3.61 -4.08 -13.71
C MET A 1 4.68 -3.31 -14.45
N GLY A 2 4.29 -2.32 -15.25
CA GLY A 2 5.16 -1.31 -15.87
C GLY A 2 5.20 0.00 -15.07
N HIS A 3 5.85 1.02 -15.62
CA HIS A 3 5.91 2.36 -15.02
C HIS A 3 4.51 2.97 -14.90
N GLY A 4 4.20 3.51 -13.72
CA GLY A 4 2.92 4.13 -13.40
C GLY A 4 1.84 3.16 -12.89
N ASP A 5 2.04 1.85 -13.02
CA ASP A 5 1.12 0.86 -12.45
C ASP A 5 1.10 0.94 -10.92
N GLU A 6 -0.06 0.69 -10.34
CA GLU A 6 -0.27 0.75 -8.88
C GLU A 6 -0.65 -0.63 -8.33
N ILE A 7 -0.06 -1.01 -7.20
CA ILE A 7 -0.43 -2.23 -6.47
C ILE A 7 -0.79 -1.86 -5.03
N ILE A 8 -1.81 -2.51 -4.50
CA ILE A 8 -2.23 -2.31 -3.11
C ILE A 8 -1.86 -3.52 -2.28
N PHE A 9 -1.24 -3.30 -1.13
CA PHE A 9 -1.17 -4.27 -0.05
C PHE A 9 -2.21 -3.86 0.99
N SER A 10 -3.27 -4.64 1.11
CA SER A 10 -4.43 -4.29 1.91
C SER A 10 -4.44 -5.03 3.25
N ASP A 11 -5.07 -4.40 4.24
CA ASP A 11 -5.44 -5.06 5.48
C ASP A 11 -6.55 -6.10 5.27
N ALA A 12 -6.77 -6.94 6.27
CA ALA A 12 -7.71 -8.06 6.23
C ALA A 12 -9.18 -7.62 6.17
N HIS A 13 -9.47 -6.34 6.38
CA HIS A 13 -10.82 -5.78 6.35
C HIS A 13 -11.14 -5.09 5.03
N PHE A 14 -10.14 -4.90 4.16
CA PHE A 14 -10.31 -4.18 2.91
C PHE A 14 -11.18 -4.96 1.93
N PRO A 15 -12.12 -4.30 1.22
CA PRO A 15 -13.04 -4.97 0.30
C PRO A 15 -12.38 -5.32 -1.05
N ALA A 16 -11.22 -6.00 -1.04
CA ALA A 16 -10.39 -6.24 -2.23
C ALA A 16 -11.16 -6.86 -3.41
N HIS A 17 -11.96 -7.90 -3.14
CA HIS A 17 -12.68 -8.66 -4.17
C HIS A 17 -13.85 -7.89 -4.82
N SER A 18 -14.29 -6.77 -4.26
CA SER A 18 -15.32 -5.92 -4.88
C SER A 18 -14.75 -4.66 -5.56
N MET A 19 -13.43 -4.44 -5.51
CA MET A 19 -12.82 -3.27 -6.15
C MET A 19 -12.63 -3.42 -7.66
N GLY A 20 -12.53 -4.65 -8.19
CA GLY A 20 -12.42 -4.90 -9.64
C GLY A 20 -11.07 -5.44 -10.12
N PRO A 21 -9.89 -4.93 -9.68
CA PRO A 21 -8.60 -5.49 -10.08
C PRO A 21 -8.41 -6.95 -9.69
N GLN A 22 -7.39 -7.58 -10.28
CA GLN A 22 -6.97 -8.92 -9.85
C GLN A 22 -6.63 -8.91 -8.36
N VAL A 23 -7.11 -9.93 -7.65
CA VAL A 23 -6.84 -10.10 -6.22
C VAL A 23 -5.90 -11.28 -6.01
N ILE A 24 -4.82 -11.03 -5.27
CA ILE A 24 -3.88 -12.04 -4.81
C ILE A 24 -4.06 -12.20 -3.30
N ARG A 25 -4.27 -13.44 -2.86
CA ARG A 25 -4.44 -13.77 -1.43
C ARG A 25 -3.06 -13.98 -0.80
N ALA A 26 -2.78 -13.26 0.27
CA ALA A 26 -1.58 -13.39 1.10
C ALA A 26 -1.99 -13.52 2.59
N ASP A 27 -2.97 -14.38 2.83
CA ASP A 27 -3.52 -14.62 4.17
C ASP A 27 -2.44 -15.03 5.16
N GLY A 28 -2.52 -14.48 6.39
CA GLY A 28 -1.58 -14.76 7.47
C GLY A 28 -0.25 -14.00 7.37
N LEU A 29 0.06 -13.36 6.24
CA LEU A 29 1.23 -12.47 6.11
C LEU A 29 0.89 -11.04 6.52
N ARG A 30 1.85 -10.33 7.10
CA ARG A 30 1.73 -8.90 7.40
C ARG A 30 2.08 -8.08 6.17
N VAL A 31 1.50 -6.89 6.05
CA VAL A 31 1.88 -5.95 4.98
C VAL A 31 3.35 -5.58 5.08
N SER A 32 3.87 -5.30 6.27
CA SER A 32 5.29 -4.95 6.48
C SER A 32 6.25 -6.00 5.92
N ASP A 33 5.94 -7.28 6.12
CA ASP A 33 6.79 -8.39 5.69
C ASP A 33 6.82 -8.48 4.15
N LEU A 34 5.66 -8.23 3.52
CA LEU A 34 5.56 -8.17 2.07
C LEU A 34 6.26 -6.93 1.49
N LEU A 35 6.10 -5.76 2.10
CA LEU A 35 6.80 -4.54 1.67
C LEU A 35 8.31 -4.74 1.72
N GLN A 36 8.82 -5.31 2.80
CA GLN A 36 10.25 -5.62 2.94
C GLN A 36 10.73 -6.61 1.87
N ALA A 37 9.91 -7.61 1.54
CA ALA A 37 10.25 -8.58 0.52
C ALA A 37 10.27 -7.99 -0.91
N ILE A 38 9.38 -7.05 -1.22
CA ILE A 38 9.25 -6.50 -2.58
C ILE A 38 10.13 -5.28 -2.84
N ILE A 39 10.50 -4.50 -1.82
CA ILE A 39 11.21 -3.23 -2.03
C ILE A 39 12.54 -3.38 -2.80
N PRO A 40 13.35 -4.45 -2.67
CA PRO A 40 14.56 -4.61 -3.47
C PRO A 40 14.29 -4.87 -4.97
N LEU A 41 13.05 -5.21 -5.32
CA LEU A 41 12.62 -5.56 -6.68
C LEU A 41 11.69 -4.49 -7.28
N PHE A 42 11.24 -3.53 -6.47
CA PHE A 42 10.18 -2.60 -6.82
C PHE A 42 10.71 -1.17 -6.75
N GLU A 43 11.11 -0.64 -7.91
CA GLU A 43 11.43 0.78 -8.03
C GLU A 43 10.17 1.62 -7.81
N LEU A 44 10.22 2.58 -6.88
CA LEU A 44 9.12 3.48 -6.60
C LEU A 44 9.10 4.62 -7.63
N ASP A 45 7.91 5.11 -7.96
CA ASP A 45 7.76 6.22 -8.92
C ASP A 45 8.42 7.51 -8.41
N SER A 46 9.26 8.12 -9.25
CA SER A 46 9.95 9.39 -8.98
C SER A 46 9.21 10.62 -9.55
N TYR A 47 8.16 10.43 -10.34
CA TYR A 47 7.41 11.50 -11.00
C TYR A 47 6.10 11.86 -10.28
N ALA A 48 5.62 11.01 -9.38
CA ALA A 48 4.40 11.20 -8.60
C ALA A 48 4.56 10.60 -7.19
N PRO A 49 3.76 11.00 -6.19
CA PRO A 49 3.80 10.41 -4.86
C PRO A 49 3.61 8.88 -4.91
N PRO A 50 4.63 8.08 -4.59
CA PRO A 50 4.59 6.65 -4.88
C PRO A 50 3.95 5.82 -3.78
N LEU A 51 3.75 6.40 -2.60
CA LEU A 51 3.22 5.73 -1.41
C LEU A 51 1.97 6.46 -0.94
N VAL A 52 0.86 5.75 -0.83
CA VAL A 52 -0.42 6.33 -0.40
C VAL A 52 -1.12 5.41 0.58
N MET A 53 -1.57 5.96 1.70
CA MET A 53 -2.40 5.26 2.67
C MET A 53 -3.72 6.01 2.88
N MET A 54 -4.70 5.33 3.46
CA MET A 54 -5.98 5.93 3.79
C MET A 54 -5.86 6.80 5.05
N ALA A 55 -6.46 7.99 5.04
CA ALA A 55 -6.63 8.83 6.22
C ALA A 55 -7.69 8.22 7.18
N ALA A 56 -7.56 8.48 8.48
CA ALA A 56 -8.63 8.15 9.41
C ALA A 56 -9.90 8.95 9.09
N VAL A 57 -11.05 8.30 9.19
CA VAL A 57 -12.33 9.01 9.17
C VAL A 57 -12.59 9.67 10.52
N GLU A 58 -13.52 10.62 10.58
CA GLU A 58 -13.90 11.29 11.82
C GLU A 58 -14.29 10.27 12.92
N GLY A 59 -13.68 10.42 14.09
CA GLY A 59 -13.90 9.53 15.24
C GLY A 59 -12.92 8.35 15.35
N ASP A 60 -12.11 8.07 14.32
CA ASP A 60 -11.06 7.06 14.37
C ASP A 60 -9.68 7.66 14.66
N VAL A 61 -8.83 6.87 15.34
CA VAL A 61 -7.42 7.21 15.60
C VAL A 61 -6.54 6.19 14.90
N LEU A 62 -5.59 6.67 14.10
CA LEU A 62 -4.59 5.80 13.45
C LEU A 62 -3.64 5.24 14.51
N ASP A 63 -3.31 3.96 14.37
CA ASP A 63 -2.19 3.38 15.10
C ASP A 63 -0.87 3.84 14.43
N PRO A 64 -0.06 4.69 15.10
CA PRO A 64 1.18 5.19 14.52
C PRO A 64 2.19 4.08 14.24
N GLN A 65 2.12 2.95 14.97
CA GLN A 65 3.05 1.84 14.78
C GLN A 65 2.90 1.20 13.39
N VAL A 66 1.72 1.30 12.76
CA VAL A 66 1.47 0.79 11.41
C VAL A 66 2.31 1.52 10.38
N GLU A 67 2.30 2.85 10.44
CA GLU A 67 3.07 3.66 9.49
C GLU A 67 4.57 3.53 9.77
N THR A 68 4.99 3.51 11.03
CA THR A 68 6.39 3.32 11.42
C THR A 68 6.96 2.04 10.82
N ARG A 69 6.33 0.88 11.03
CA ARG A 69 6.84 -0.40 10.49
C ARG A 69 6.80 -0.48 8.97
N TYR A 70 5.87 0.24 8.31
CA TYR A 70 5.84 0.29 6.84
C TYR A 70 6.99 1.12 6.30
N ARG A 71 7.27 2.27 6.92
CA ARG A 71 8.44 3.09 6.57
C ARG A 71 9.74 2.33 6.79
N GLU A 72 9.85 1.58 7.88
CA GLU A 72 11.02 0.72 8.13
C GLU A 72 11.17 -0.37 7.07
N ALA A 73 10.08 -1.07 6.73
CA ALA A 73 10.09 -2.10 5.69
C ALA A 73 10.44 -1.57 4.29
N LEU A 74 10.04 -0.32 3.99
CA LEU A 74 10.32 0.36 2.73
C LEU A 74 11.66 1.11 2.73
N SER A 75 12.32 1.23 3.87
CA SER A 75 13.64 1.84 3.97
C SER A 75 14.69 0.81 3.56
N GLY A 76 15.08 0.88 2.28
CA GLY A 76 16.21 0.13 1.74
C GLY A 76 17.53 0.90 1.93
N PRO A 77 18.42 0.92 0.91
CA PRO A 77 19.62 1.77 0.91
C PRO A 77 19.32 3.28 0.91
N ALA A 78 18.10 3.66 0.51
CA ALA A 78 17.63 5.04 0.47
C ALA A 78 16.47 5.25 1.47
N PRO A 79 16.28 6.48 1.97
CA PRO A 79 15.14 6.79 2.83
C PRO A 79 13.80 6.53 2.15
N CYS A 80 12.84 5.98 2.89
CA CYS A 80 11.46 5.84 2.43
C CYS A 80 10.88 7.22 2.05
N PRO A 81 10.26 7.37 0.85
CA PRO A 81 9.52 8.58 0.50
C PRO A 81 8.40 8.92 1.50
N GLU A 82 7.87 10.13 1.41
CA GLU A 82 6.70 10.52 2.17
C GLU A 82 5.48 9.66 1.78
N ILE A 83 4.74 9.21 2.79
CA ILE A 83 3.49 8.47 2.60
C ILE A 83 2.35 9.50 2.60
N ALA A 84 1.76 9.72 1.43
CA ALA A 84 0.60 10.60 1.31
C ALA A 84 -0.65 9.95 1.94
N ARG A 85 -1.55 10.77 2.46
CA ARG A 85 -2.83 10.34 3.02
C ARG A 85 -3.98 10.92 2.20
N ILE A 86 -4.92 10.06 1.82
CA ILE A 86 -6.14 10.47 1.10
C ILE A 86 -7.38 9.93 1.81
N ASP A 87 -8.54 10.54 1.56
CA ASP A 87 -9.79 10.07 2.16
C ASP A 87 -10.15 8.65 1.69
N ARG A 88 -11.05 8.02 2.44
CA ARG A 88 -11.50 6.64 2.22
C ARG A 88 -12.07 6.41 0.81
N PHE A 89 -12.86 7.35 0.30
CA PHE A 89 -13.52 7.19 -0.99
C PHE A 89 -12.53 7.40 -2.14
N ALA A 90 -11.66 8.41 -2.05
CA ALA A 90 -10.57 8.57 -3.01
C ALA A 90 -9.64 7.34 -3.03
N PHE A 91 -9.38 6.72 -1.89
CA PHE A 91 -8.61 5.47 -1.84
C PHE A 91 -9.34 4.33 -2.56
N TYR A 92 -10.65 4.18 -2.40
CA TYR A 92 -11.44 3.19 -3.13
C TYR A 92 -11.48 3.45 -4.64
N GLU A 93 -11.63 4.70 -5.07
CA GLU A 93 -11.58 5.06 -6.49
C GLU A 93 -10.23 4.74 -7.12
N ARG A 94 -9.14 4.98 -6.39
CA ARG A 94 -7.79 4.63 -6.83
C ARG A 94 -7.57 3.12 -6.82
N ALA A 95 -8.10 2.42 -5.82
CA ALA A 95 -8.06 0.96 -5.76
C ALA A 95 -8.76 0.29 -6.92
N GLN A 96 -9.88 0.83 -7.41
CA GLN A 96 -10.57 0.30 -8.60
C GLN A 96 -9.72 0.36 -9.87
N LYS A 97 -8.72 1.27 -9.91
CA LYS A 97 -7.82 1.50 -11.06
C LYS A 97 -6.45 0.85 -10.87
N ALA A 98 -6.19 0.21 -9.73
CA ALA A 98 -4.92 -0.45 -9.46
C ALA A 98 -4.72 -1.65 -10.40
N PHE A 99 -3.47 -2.00 -10.67
CA PHE A 99 -3.10 -3.19 -11.42
C PHE A 99 -3.46 -4.48 -10.67
N ALA A 100 -3.27 -4.49 -9.35
CA ALA A 100 -3.56 -5.63 -8.48
C ALA A 100 -3.80 -5.20 -7.03
N ILE A 101 -4.52 -6.02 -6.28
CA ILE A 101 -4.70 -5.89 -4.84
C ILE A 101 -4.25 -7.19 -4.17
N VAL A 102 -3.27 -7.09 -3.28
CA VAL A 102 -2.82 -8.17 -2.41
C VAL A 102 -3.52 -8.02 -1.06
N ILE A 103 -4.49 -8.88 -0.78
CA ILE A 103 -5.18 -8.90 0.52
C ILE A 103 -4.41 -9.77 1.50
N THR A 104 -4.04 -9.18 2.64
CA THR A 104 -3.12 -9.78 3.62
C THR A 104 -3.83 -10.19 4.91
N GLY A 105 -3.08 -10.77 5.85
CA GLY A 105 -3.52 -11.03 7.22
C GLY A 105 -3.34 -9.84 8.17
N GLU A 106 -3.05 -8.64 7.68
CA GLU A 106 -2.85 -7.46 8.51
C GLU A 106 -4.15 -7.04 9.22
N ARG A 107 -4.11 -6.97 10.55
CA ARG A 107 -5.31 -6.73 11.38
C ARG A 107 -5.41 -5.30 11.90
N ALA A 108 -4.40 -4.47 11.70
CA ALA A 108 -4.52 -3.06 12.02
C ALA A 108 -5.51 -2.38 11.06
N LYS A 109 -6.42 -1.56 11.59
CA LYS A 109 -7.24 -0.68 10.76
C LYS A 109 -6.33 0.31 10.02
N TYR A 110 -6.75 0.71 8.82
CA TYR A 110 -5.96 1.64 7.98
C TYR A 110 -4.58 1.08 7.61
N GLY A 111 -4.45 -0.24 7.54
CA GLY A 111 -3.23 -0.93 7.13
C GLY A 111 -3.03 -0.99 5.61
N ASN A 112 -3.95 -0.42 4.84
CA ASN A 112 -3.87 -0.38 3.38
C ASN A 112 -2.79 0.59 2.93
N ILE A 113 -1.90 0.12 2.05
CA ILE A 113 -0.92 0.96 1.37
C ILE A 113 -0.91 0.66 -0.13
N LEU A 114 -0.88 1.71 -0.92
CA LEU A 114 -0.71 1.68 -2.36
C LEU A 114 0.71 2.07 -2.72
N LEU A 115 1.32 1.29 -3.61
CA LEU A 115 2.63 1.55 -4.20
C LEU A 115 2.47 1.82 -5.69
N LYS A 116 3.08 2.92 -6.17
CA LYS A 116 3.19 3.24 -7.59
C LYS A 116 4.57 2.88 -8.12
N LYS A 117 4.62 2.11 -9.19
CA LYS A 117 5.87 1.62 -9.78
C LYS A 117 6.56 2.69 -10.64
N GLY A 118 7.86 2.87 -10.43
CA GLY A 118 8.74 3.72 -11.22
C GLY A 118 9.36 3.04 -12.43
N VAL A 119 10.40 3.66 -12.97
CA VAL A 119 11.21 3.13 -14.08
C VAL A 119 12.39 2.37 -13.50
N THR A 120 12.41 1.05 -13.64
CA THR A 120 13.53 0.21 -13.16
C THR A 120 14.84 0.61 -13.86
N PRO A 121 15.94 0.83 -13.11
CA PRO A 121 17.24 1.25 -13.66
C PRO A 121 17.97 0.16 -14.45
#